data_AF-A0A2V8MB51-F1
#
_entry.id   AF-A0A2V8MB51-F1
#
_cell.length_a   1.000
_cell.length_b   1.000
_cell.length_c   1.000
_cell.angle_alpha   90.00
_cell.angle_beta   90.00
_cell.angle_gamma   90.00
#
_symmetry.space_group_name_H-M   'P 1'
#
loop_
_entity.id
_entity.type
_entity.pdbx_description
1 polymer ?
#
loop_
_entity_poly.entity_id
_entity_poly.type
_entity_poly.pdbx_seq_one_letter_code
_entity_poly.pdbx_strand_id
1 'polypeptide(L)'
;MKNSVMLTITSLLLLLFLTFHLAGDIVYGWEPGGLANLIMVVPFSVVWLYGTLVLAERRSGYIIMLLLSLFSLVVPYVHMRGKGVGVTSRLANTGGHFFFVWTLLAIGVLGLFSAILSVRGLWSLPWRRTR
;
A
#
# COMPACT_ATOMS: atom_id res chain seq x y z
N MET A 1 -15.97 15.22 0.61
CA MET A 1 -15.55 14.42 1.79
C MET A 1 -14.33 15.09 2.43
N LYS A 2 -14.14 14.99 3.75
CA LYS A 2 -12.92 15.52 4.41
C LYS A 2 -11.70 14.75 3.90
N ASN A 3 -10.56 15.43 3.76
CA ASN A 3 -9.31 14.80 3.31
C ASN A 3 -8.89 13.61 4.17
N SER A 4 -9.16 13.67 5.48
CA SER A 4 -8.91 12.60 6.43
C SER A 4 -9.74 11.35 6.12
N VAL A 5 -11.04 11.49 5.87
CA VAL A 5 -11.92 10.37 5.51
C VAL A 5 -11.48 9.72 4.20
N MET A 6 -11.14 10.53 3.20
CA MET A 6 -10.62 10.02 1.91
C MET A 6 -9.30 9.26 2.11
N LEU A 7 -8.40 9.78 2.95
CA LEU A 7 -7.12 9.13 3.27
C LEU A 7 -7.34 7.81 4.01
N THR A 8 -8.26 7.76 4.97
CA THR A 8 -8.60 6.52 5.69
C THR A 8 -9.12 5.46 4.72
N ILE A 9 -10.09 5.79 3.87
CA ILE A 9 -10.66 4.84 2.90
C ILE A 9 -9.59 4.33 1.94
N THR A 10 -8.82 5.24 1.35
CA THR A 10 -7.78 4.89 0.38
C THR A 10 -6.65 4.07 1.01
N SER A 11 -6.27 4.36 2.27
CA SER A 11 -5.28 3.58 3.01
C SER A 11 -5.77 2.18 3.38
N LEU A 12 -7.05 2.02 3.76
CA LEU A 12 -7.62 0.70 4.04
C LEU A 12 -7.72 -0.16 2.78
N LEU A 13 -8.14 0.43 1.66
CA LEU A 13 -8.16 -0.25 0.36
C LEU A 13 -6.75 -0.62 -0.09
N LEU A 14 -5.78 0.28 0.07
CA LEU A 14 -4.38 0.00 -0.26
C LEU A 14 -3.83 -1.18 0.55
N LEU A 15 -4.10 -1.21 1.86
CA LEU A 15 -3.70 -2.33 2.71
C LEU A 15 -4.36 -3.65 2.23
N LEU A 16 -5.65 -3.62 1.93
CA LEU A 16 -6.36 -4.79 1.38
C LEU A 16 -5.72 -5.28 0.08
N PHE A 17 -5.44 -4.39 -0.87
CA PHE A 17 -4.81 -4.79 -2.14
C PHE A 17 -3.37 -5.26 -1.97
N LEU A 18 -2.61 -4.72 -1.02
CA LEU A 18 -1.29 -5.27 -0.67
C LEU A 18 -1.38 -6.71 -0.17
N THR A 19 -2.43 -7.08 0.58
CA THR A 19 -2.62 -8.48 1.00
C THR A 19 -2.99 -9.40 -0.17
N PHE A 20 -3.85 -8.94 -1.09
CA PHE A 20 -4.13 -9.69 -2.33
C PHE A 20 -2.89 -9.85 -3.20
N HIS A 21 -2.09 -8.80 -3.31
CA HIS A 21 -0.84 -8.82 -4.04
C HIS A 21 0.13 -9.85 -3.47
N LEU A 22 0.36 -9.83 -2.15
CA LEU A 22 1.23 -10.81 -1.50
C LEU A 22 0.74 -12.25 -1.70
N ALA A 23 -0.57 -12.49 -1.62
CA ALA A 23 -1.13 -13.80 -1.90
C ALA A 23 -0.81 -14.24 -3.34
N GLY A 24 -0.92 -13.32 -4.31
CA GLY A 24 -0.44 -13.53 -5.67
C GLY A 24 1.05 -13.84 -5.73
N ASP A 25 1.88 -13.11 -5.00
CA ASP A 25 3.33 -13.34 -4.96
C ASP A 25 3.70 -14.74 -4.46
N ILE A 26 2.96 -15.26 -3.49
CA ILE A 26 3.12 -16.63 -3.01
C ILE A 26 2.66 -17.64 -4.05
N VAL A 27 1.47 -17.45 -4.64
CA VAL A 27 0.89 -18.37 -5.65
C VAL A 27 1.76 -18.48 -6.89
N TYR A 28 2.33 -17.36 -7.35
CA TYR A 28 3.18 -17.31 -8.53
C TYR A 28 4.68 -17.54 -8.23
N GLY A 29 5.02 -17.81 -6.97
CA GLY A 29 6.35 -18.20 -6.52
C GLY A 29 7.40 -17.10 -6.61
N TRP A 30 6.99 -15.84 -6.41
CA TRP A 30 7.89 -14.72 -6.12
C TRP A 30 8.25 -14.63 -4.63
N GLU A 31 7.32 -15.02 -3.78
CA GLU A 31 7.52 -15.14 -2.33
C GLU A 31 7.41 -16.61 -1.89
N PRO A 32 8.17 -17.06 -0.87
CA PRO A 32 8.22 -18.46 -0.47
C PRO A 32 6.96 -18.93 0.29
N GLY A 33 6.11 -18.02 0.76
CA GLY A 33 4.87 -18.36 1.47
C GLY A 33 5.05 -18.97 2.85
N GLY A 34 6.21 -18.75 3.47
CA GLY A 34 6.57 -19.32 4.77
C GLY A 34 6.26 -18.42 5.97
N LEU A 35 6.69 -18.84 7.15
CA LEU A 35 6.50 -18.11 8.41
C LEU A 35 7.06 -16.68 8.35
N ALA A 36 8.15 -16.47 7.59
CA ALA A 36 8.75 -15.16 7.38
C ALA A 36 7.77 -14.15 6.75
N ASN A 37 6.97 -14.58 5.76
CA ASN A 37 5.95 -13.72 5.15
C ASN A 37 4.92 -13.28 6.20
N LEU A 38 4.47 -14.20 7.06
CA LEU A 38 3.51 -13.88 8.13
C LEU A 38 4.09 -12.91 9.17
N ILE A 39 5.31 -13.18 9.63
CA ILE A 39 6.01 -12.37 10.64
C ILE A 39 6.28 -10.95 10.15
N MET A 40 6.50 -10.75 8.85
CA MET A 40 6.63 -9.40 8.30
C MET A 40 5.26 -8.72 8.11
N VAL A 41 4.30 -9.42 7.52
CA VAL A 41 3.06 -8.79 7.03
C VAL A 41 2.09 -8.47 8.15
N VAL A 42 1.97 -9.32 9.17
CA VAL A 42 1.01 -9.10 10.26
C VAL A 42 1.38 -7.85 11.08
N PRO A 43 2.60 -7.72 11.64
CA PRO A 43 2.97 -6.52 12.39
C PRO A 43 2.92 -5.26 11.53
N PHE A 44 3.35 -5.34 10.27
CA PHE A 44 3.29 -4.23 9.33
C PHE A 44 1.86 -3.77 9.09
N SER A 45 0.93 -4.70 8.88
CA SER A 45 -0.51 -4.41 8.71
C SER A 45 -1.11 -3.80 9.98
N VAL A 46 -0.72 -4.27 11.16
CA VAL A 46 -1.19 -3.69 12.43
C VAL A 46 -0.71 -2.27 12.62
N VAL A 47 0.58 -1.98 12.35
CA VAL A 47 1.12 -0.61 12.41
C VAL A 47 0.40 0.29 11.40
N TRP A 48 0.13 -0.21 10.20
CA TRP A 48 -0.65 0.51 9.19
C TRP A 48 -2.06 0.84 9.70
N LEU A 49 -2.81 -0.17 10.16
CA LEU A 49 -4.17 0.01 10.68
C LEU A 49 -4.20 0.98 11.85
N TYR A 50 -3.22 0.89 12.76
CA TYR A 50 -3.11 1.80 13.90
C TYR A 50 -2.88 3.25 13.45
N GLY A 51 -1.98 3.46 12.49
CA GLY A 51 -1.75 4.77 11.87
C GLY A 51 -2.99 5.34 11.19
N THR A 52 -3.72 4.50 10.45
CA THR A 52 -4.90 4.87 9.66
C THR A 52 -6.14 5.14 10.52
N LEU A 53 -6.39 4.33 11.54
CA LEU A 53 -7.64 4.34 12.30
C LEU A 53 -7.50 5.04 13.65
N VAL A 54 -6.45 4.73 14.42
CA VAL A 54 -6.28 5.23 15.79
C VAL A 54 -5.56 6.57 15.81
N LEU A 55 -4.61 6.76 14.90
CA LEU A 55 -3.85 8.01 14.78
C LEU A 55 -4.37 8.93 13.67
N ALA A 56 -5.58 8.68 13.16
CA ALA A 56 -6.23 9.51 12.15
C ALA A 56 -6.20 10.99 12.55
N GLU A 57 -5.94 11.87 11.58
CA GLU A 57 -5.83 13.33 11.76
C GLU A 57 -4.70 13.82 12.68
N ARG A 58 -3.91 12.91 13.29
CA ARG A 58 -2.71 13.26 14.07
C ARG A 58 -1.50 13.31 13.15
N ARG A 59 -0.52 14.16 13.50
CA ARG A 59 0.76 14.27 12.76
C ARG A 59 1.45 12.91 12.60
N SER A 60 1.49 12.09 13.67
CA SER A 60 2.08 10.75 13.61
C SER A 60 1.34 9.81 12.66
N GLY A 61 -0.01 9.85 12.63
CA GLY A 61 -0.80 9.05 11.70
C GLY A 61 -0.54 9.43 10.25
N TYR A 62 -0.48 10.73 9.94
CA TYR A 62 -0.12 11.19 8.59
C TYR A 62 1.31 10.79 8.19
N ILE A 63 2.28 10.83 9.11
CA ILE A 63 3.65 10.38 8.82
C ILE A 63 3.67 8.87 8.52
N ILE A 64 2.99 8.06 9.33
CA ILE A 64 2.89 6.61 9.11
C ILE A 64 2.26 6.33 7.75
N MET A 65 1.08 6.90 7.48
CA MET A 65 0.39 6.70 6.19
C MET A 65 1.22 7.17 5.01
N LEU A 66 1.95 8.29 5.13
CA LEU A 66 2.85 8.77 4.08
C LEU A 66 3.97 7.77 3.78
N LEU A 67 4.71 7.33 4.80
CA LEU A 67 5.83 6.40 4.62
C LEU A 67 5.38 5.07 4.01
N LEU A 68 4.27 4.53 4.51
CA LEU A 68 3.73 3.25 4.05
C LEU A 68 3.16 3.35 2.63
N SER A 69 2.52 4.47 2.29
CA SER A 69 2.01 4.75 0.94
C SER A 69 3.12 4.95 -0.09
N LEU A 70 4.25 5.55 0.31
CA LEU A 70 5.44 5.63 -0.55
C LEU A 70 6.10 4.26 -0.71
N PHE A 71 6.21 3.49 0.37
CA PHE A 71 6.72 2.12 0.33
C PHE A 71 5.90 1.23 -0.60
N SER A 72 4.57 1.36 -0.61
CA SER A 72 3.73 0.55 -1.50
C SER A 72 3.98 0.81 -2.99
N LEU A 73 4.54 1.95 -3.38
CA LEU A 73 4.90 2.23 -4.79
C LEU A 73 6.10 1.41 -5.26
N VAL A 74 6.88 0.83 -4.34
CA VAL A 74 7.98 -0.10 -4.67
C VAL A 74 7.43 -1.37 -5.32
N VAL A 75 6.25 -1.84 -4.90
CA VAL A 75 5.61 -3.06 -5.39
C VAL A 75 5.38 -3.04 -6.91
N PRO A 76 4.58 -2.12 -7.49
CA PRO A 76 4.37 -2.08 -8.92
C PRO A 76 5.67 -1.79 -9.66
N TYR A 77 6.57 -0.97 -9.10
CA TYR A 77 7.87 -0.70 -9.71
C TYR A 77 8.70 -1.98 -9.88
N VAL A 78 8.91 -2.75 -8.81
CA VAL A 78 9.72 -3.98 -8.85
C VAL A 78 9.13 -5.01 -9.82
N HIS A 79 7.81 -5.23 -9.78
CA HIS A 79 7.15 -6.20 -10.64
C HIS A 79 7.09 -5.79 -12.12
N MET A 80 7.09 -4.50 -12.42
CA MET A 80 7.08 -4.00 -13.80
C MET A 80 8.49 -3.83 -14.40
N ARG A 81 9.56 -4.03 -13.63
CA ARG A 81 10.92 -4.05 -14.18
C ARG A 81 11.22 -5.33 -14.96
N GLY A 82 12.19 -5.26 -15.88
CA GLY A 82 12.66 -6.40 -16.66
C GLY A 82 11.58 -6.91 -17.63
N LYS A 83 11.24 -8.20 -17.56
CA LYS A 83 10.16 -8.80 -18.36
C LYS A 83 8.76 -8.30 -17.95
N GLY A 84 8.66 -7.65 -16.79
CA GLY A 84 7.42 -7.10 -16.27
C GLY A 84 6.34 -8.15 -16.04
N VAL A 85 5.09 -7.71 -16.09
CA VAL A 85 3.87 -8.52 -15.93
C VAL A 85 3.07 -8.64 -17.23
N GLY A 86 3.73 -8.47 -18.38
CA GLY A 86 3.10 -8.58 -19.71
C GLY A 86 3.00 -10.03 -20.22
N VAL A 87 2.76 -10.19 -21.52
CA VAL A 87 2.64 -11.51 -22.19
C VAL A 87 3.92 -12.34 -22.19
N THR A 88 5.07 -11.72 -21.87
CA THR A 88 6.38 -12.39 -21.74
C THR A 88 6.71 -12.77 -20.29
N SER A 89 5.81 -12.47 -19.34
CA SER A 89 5.99 -12.75 -17.92
C SER A 89 5.64 -14.18 -17.54
N ARG A 90 6.04 -14.59 -16.33
CA ARG A 90 5.68 -15.91 -15.76
C ARG A 90 4.17 -16.10 -15.59
N LEU A 91 3.38 -15.01 -15.55
CA LEU A 91 1.93 -15.07 -15.38
C LEU A 91 1.19 -15.24 -16.71
N ALA A 92 1.89 -15.13 -17.84
CA ALA A 92 1.26 -15.23 -19.14
C ALA A 92 0.44 -16.53 -19.23
N ASN A 93 -0.82 -16.39 -19.66
CA ASN A 93 -1.79 -17.48 -19.79
C ASN A 93 -2.25 -18.14 -18.47
N THR A 94 -1.97 -17.54 -17.31
CA THR A 94 -2.54 -17.98 -16.03
C THR A 94 -3.90 -17.33 -15.79
N GLY A 95 -4.83 -18.04 -15.13
CA GLY A 95 -6.18 -17.53 -14.85
C GLY A 95 -6.24 -16.29 -13.96
N GLY A 96 -5.20 -16.03 -13.14
CA GLY A 96 -5.14 -14.86 -12.27
C GLY A 96 -4.26 -13.71 -12.80
N HIS A 97 -3.74 -13.82 -14.03
CA HIS A 97 -2.87 -12.80 -14.63
C HIS A 97 -3.52 -11.41 -14.62
N PHE A 98 -4.78 -11.31 -15.04
CA PHE A 98 -5.55 -10.06 -15.02
C PHE A 98 -5.61 -9.46 -13.62
N PHE A 99 -6.01 -10.26 -12.62
CA PHE A 99 -6.18 -9.79 -11.26
C PHE A 99 -4.85 -9.31 -10.66
N PHE A 100 -3.75 -10.03 -10.93
CA PHE A 100 -2.43 -9.62 -10.47
C PHE A 100 -2.02 -8.26 -11.04
N VAL A 101 -2.11 -8.08 -12.37
CA VAL A 101 -1.79 -6.80 -13.04
C VAL A 101 -2.69 -5.68 -12.52
N TRP A 102 -3.99 -5.93 -12.41
CA TRP A 102 -4.94 -4.96 -11.88
C TRP A 102 -4.59 -4.54 -10.45
N THR A 103 -4.17 -5.49 -9.59
CA THR A 103 -3.80 -5.20 -8.21
C THR A 103 -2.57 -4.29 -8.13
N LEU A 104 -1.56 -4.49 -9.00
CA LEU A 104 -0.40 -3.60 -9.09
C LEU A 104 -0.80 -2.17 -9.47
N LEU A 105 -1.71 -2.01 -10.43
CA LEU A 105 -2.23 -0.70 -10.83
C LEU A 105 -3.02 -0.04 -9.69
N ALA A 106 -3.88 -0.80 -9.01
CA ALA A 106 -4.65 -0.32 -7.87
C ALA A 106 -3.73 0.16 -6.73
N ILE A 107 -2.69 -0.62 -6.40
CA ILE A 107 -1.66 -0.24 -5.41
C ILE A 107 -0.94 1.04 -5.83
N GLY A 108 -0.56 1.17 -7.10
CA GLY A 108 0.10 2.37 -7.62
C GLY A 108 -0.77 3.63 -7.47
N VAL A 109 -2.03 3.54 -7.89
CA VAL A 109 -2.99 4.66 -7.81
C VAL A 109 -3.28 5.03 -6.36
N LEU A 110 -3.62 4.05 -5.52
CA LEU A 110 -3.99 4.30 -4.13
C LEU A 110 -2.79 4.75 -3.28
N GLY A 111 -1.61 4.18 -3.52
CA GLY A 111 -0.36 4.58 -2.87
C GLY A 111 -0.01 6.04 -3.15
N LEU A 112 0.00 6.43 -4.42
CA LEU A 112 0.32 7.81 -4.79
C LEU A 112 -0.72 8.80 -4.25
N PHE A 113 -2.01 8.47 -4.38
CA PHE A 113 -3.07 9.34 -3.89
C PHE A 113 -3.07 9.47 -2.36
N SER A 114 -2.85 8.39 -1.62
CA SER A 114 -2.73 8.39 -0.15
C SER A 114 -1.51 9.18 0.32
N ALA A 115 -0.38 9.10 -0.41
CA ALA A 115 0.80 9.93 -0.14
C ALA A 115 0.48 11.43 -0.28
N ILE A 116 -0.19 11.82 -1.38
CA ILE A 116 -0.62 13.21 -1.59
C ILE A 116 -1.55 13.69 -0.46
N LEU A 117 -2.56 12.89 -0.11
CA LEU A 117 -3.50 13.24 0.97
C LEU A 117 -2.80 13.34 2.33
N SER A 118 -1.82 12.49 2.60
CA SER A 118 -1.02 12.54 3.83
C SER A 118 -0.20 13.83 3.93
N VAL A 119 0.44 14.24 2.84
CA VAL A 119 1.16 15.52 2.76
C VAL A 119 0.22 16.70 2.98
N ARG A 120 -0.96 16.71 2.34
CA ARG A 120 -1.97 17.75 2.55
C ARG A 120 -2.46 17.79 4.00
N GLY A 121 -2.63 16.63 4.63
CA GLY A 121 -2.95 16.51 6.05
C GLY A 121 -1.89 17.13 6.95
N LEU A 122 -0.62 16.81 6.70
CA LEU A 122 0.51 17.37 7.46
C LEU A 122 0.61 18.89 7.33
N TRP A 123 0.43 19.44 6.12
CA TRP A 123 0.45 20.89 5.90
C TRP A 123 -0.70 21.63 6.56
N SER A 124 -1.84 20.95 6.80
CA SER A 124 -2.97 21.57 7.51
C SER A 124 -2.76 21.69 9.02
N LEU A 125 -1.78 20.99 9.59
CA LEU A 125 -1.52 20.99 11.03
C LEU A 125 -0.56 22.12 11.43
N PRO A 126 -0.87 22.91 12.47
CA PRO A 126 0.04 23.94 12.96
C PRO A 126 1.35 23.32 13.44
N TRP A 127 2.48 23.91 13.02
CA TRP A 127 3.83 23.42 13.37
C TRP A 127 4.23 23.75 14.81
N ARG A 128 3.70 24.86 15.35
CA ARG A 128 3.90 25.31 16.74
C ARG A 128 2.59 25.17 17.52
N ARG A 129 2.64 24.59 18.72
CA ARG A 129 1.64 24.89 19.74
C ARG A 129 1.89 26.34 20.15
N THR A 130 0.95 27.24 19.86
CA THR A 130 0.83 28.46 20.67
C THR A 130 0.59 27.99 22.10
N ARG A 131 1.55 28.30 22.98
CA ARG A 131 1.43 28.07 24.42
C ARG A 131 0.44 29.06 25.00
#